data_AF-A0A5F5PLR2-F1
#
_entry.id   AF-A0A5F5PLR2-F1
#
_cell.length_a   1.000
_cell.length_b   1.000
_cell.length_c   1.000
_cell.angle_alpha   90.00
_cell.angle_beta   90.00
_cell.angle_gamma   90.00
#
_symmetry.space_group_name_H-M   'P 1'
#
loop_
_entity.id
_entity.type
_entity.pdbx_description
1 polymer ?
#
loop_
_entity_poly.entity_id
_entity_poly.type
_entity_poly.pdbx_seq_one_letter_code
_entity_poly.pdbx_strand_id
1 'polypeptide(L)'
;MLETLRERLLSVQQDFTSGYEDTWAALHKRAKECASAGELVDSEVVMLSAHWEKKRTSLIELQEQLQQLPGLIADLEAMTANLTHLEASFEEVENHLLNLEDLCGQCDLERYKHMQSQHLENYKKNKRKELETFKAELDAEHTQKVLEMEHTQQLKLKERQKFFEEAFQQDMEQYLSAGYLQIAERREPMGSMSSMEVNIDLLEQMDLMDVSDQEALDVFLNSGGEDNTVLSPVLGPELSIGQSEVTLQVPDPSEFRAKLPTLSSASPDPATQDPSEGGESPVVQSDEEGVEVDTALATLHTDDSDS
;
A
#
# COMPACT_ATOMS: atom_id res chain seq x y z
N MET A 1 23.95 98.32 109.52
CA MET A 1 22.52 98.14 109.17
C MET A 1 22.29 98.36 107.68
N LEU A 2 22.75 99.48 107.09
CA LEU A 2 22.64 99.73 105.64
C LEU A 2 23.50 98.77 104.78
N GLU A 3 24.75 98.50 105.18
CA GLU A 3 25.63 97.54 104.48
C GLU A 3 24.97 96.14 104.39
N THR A 4 24.38 95.70 105.49
CA THR A 4 23.71 94.39 105.62
C THR A 4 22.45 94.27 104.75
N LEU A 5 21.76 95.39 104.50
CA LEU A 5 20.59 95.47 103.64
C LEU A 5 20.99 95.46 102.16
N ARG A 6 22.11 96.13 101.83
CA ARG A 6 22.72 96.13 100.51
C ARG A 6 23.24 94.74 100.12
N GLU A 7 23.91 94.04 101.04
CA GLU A 7 24.35 92.65 100.85
C GLU A 7 23.18 91.70 100.63
N ARG A 8 22.08 91.84 101.40
CA ARG A 8 20.87 91.03 101.20
C ARG A 8 20.19 91.32 99.87
N LEU A 9 20.11 92.58 99.44
CA LEU A 9 19.54 92.94 98.15
C LEU A 9 20.40 92.40 96.98
N LEU A 10 21.73 92.49 97.10
CA LEU A 10 22.67 91.90 96.14
C LEU A 10 22.54 90.38 96.08
N SER A 11 22.42 89.70 97.23
CA SER A 11 22.17 88.26 97.28
C SER A 11 20.86 87.90 96.61
N VAL A 12 19.75 88.57 96.93
CA VAL A 12 18.44 88.31 96.32
C VAL A 12 18.45 88.58 94.82
N GLN A 13 19.13 89.65 94.38
CA GLN A 13 19.27 89.96 92.96
C GLN A 13 20.13 88.90 92.25
N GLN A 14 21.24 88.48 92.85
CA GLN A 14 22.12 87.44 92.33
C GLN A 14 21.40 86.09 92.25
N ASP A 15 20.66 85.71 93.30
CA ASP A 15 19.86 84.48 93.36
C ASP A 15 18.73 84.51 92.32
N PHE A 16 18.08 85.65 92.12
CA PHE A 16 17.06 85.83 91.08
C PHE A 16 17.65 85.72 89.66
N THR A 17 18.80 86.37 89.42
CA THR A 17 19.48 86.27 88.12
C THR A 17 20.02 84.87 87.85
N SER A 18 20.59 84.20 88.86
CA SER A 18 21.07 82.81 88.76
C SER A 18 19.91 81.85 88.49
N GLY A 19 18.79 82.00 89.20
CA GLY A 19 17.60 81.18 88.95
C GLY A 19 17.01 81.37 87.55
N TYR A 20 17.02 82.60 87.02
CA TYR A 20 16.60 82.84 85.64
C TYR A 20 17.59 82.24 84.63
N GLU A 21 18.90 82.36 84.85
CA GLU A 21 19.93 81.75 84.01
C GLU A 21 19.83 80.21 84.00
N ASP A 22 19.65 79.59 85.16
CA ASP A 22 19.48 78.14 85.31
C ASP A 22 18.21 77.64 84.62
N THR A 23 17.08 78.35 84.77
CA THR A 23 15.83 77.99 84.10
C THR A 23 15.90 78.18 82.59
N TRP A 24 16.57 79.23 82.12
CA TRP A 24 16.82 79.46 80.69
C TRP A 24 17.74 78.38 80.09
N ALA A 25 18.82 78.03 80.78
CA ALA A 25 19.72 76.96 80.37
C ALA A 25 19.00 75.59 80.31
N ALA A 26 18.17 75.29 81.31
CA ALA A 26 17.34 74.07 81.33
C ALA A 26 16.32 74.05 80.18
N LEU A 27 15.71 75.20 79.86
CA LEU A 27 14.77 75.32 78.74
C LEU A 27 15.47 75.09 77.40
N HIS A 28 16.64 75.69 77.16
CA HIS A 28 17.42 75.48 75.94
C HIS A 28 17.90 74.04 75.79
N LYS A 29 18.36 73.43 76.88
CA LYS A 29 18.74 72.02 76.89
C LYS A 29 17.55 71.14 76.48
N ARG A 30 16.39 71.36 77.09
CA ARG A 30 15.16 70.63 76.74
C ARG A 30 14.71 70.89 75.31
N ALA A 31 14.80 72.13 74.84
CA ALA A 31 14.47 72.48 73.46
C ALA A 31 15.38 71.77 72.46
N LYS A 32 16.68 71.68 72.75
CA LYS A 32 17.65 70.93 71.94
C LYS A 32 17.37 69.43 71.95
N GLU A 33 17.13 68.84 73.12
CA GLU A 33 16.75 67.44 73.25
C GLU A 33 15.44 67.13 72.50
N CYS A 34 14.46 68.02 72.58
CA CYS A 34 13.20 67.92 71.84
C CYS A 34 13.43 68.02 70.33
N ALA A 35 14.30 68.92 69.86
CA ALA A 35 14.65 69.04 68.44
C ALA A 35 15.33 67.77 67.93
N SER A 36 16.32 67.24 68.67
CA SER A 36 17.01 65.99 68.30
C SER A 36 16.08 64.77 68.32
N ALA A 37 15.14 64.70 69.27
CA ALA A 37 14.11 63.66 69.26
C ALA A 37 13.17 63.80 68.06
N GLY A 38 12.82 65.04 67.68
CA GLY A 38 12.04 65.34 66.48
C GLY A 38 12.74 64.89 65.19
N GLU A 39 14.04 65.17 65.05
CA GLU A 39 14.86 64.73 63.90
C GLU A 39 14.95 63.21 63.78
N LEU A 40 15.03 62.48 64.90
CA LEU A 40 15.03 61.03 64.90
C LEU A 40 13.71 60.47 64.39
N VAL A 41 12.58 60.97 64.91
CA VAL A 41 11.25 60.53 64.48
C VAL A 41 11.00 60.88 63.02
N ASP A 42 11.41 62.07 62.56
CA ASP A 42 11.31 62.45 61.16
C ASP A 42 12.09 61.49 60.25
N SER A 43 13.31 61.12 60.64
CA SER A 43 14.13 60.14 59.93
C SER A 43 13.45 58.77 59.85
N GLU A 44 12.85 58.30 60.94
CA GLU A 44 12.08 57.04 60.96
C GLU A 44 10.84 57.09 60.07
N VAL A 45 10.10 58.21 60.08
CA VAL A 45 8.93 58.42 59.22
C VAL A 45 9.32 58.43 57.75
N VAL A 46 10.42 59.11 57.39
CA VAL A 46 10.94 59.11 56.02
C VAL A 46 11.32 57.70 55.59
N MET A 47 12.06 56.96 56.42
CA MET A 47 12.46 55.59 56.11
C MET A 47 11.24 54.66 55.95
N LEU A 48 10.24 54.78 56.82
CA LEU A 48 9.02 54.00 56.74
C LEU A 48 8.22 54.34 55.48
N SER A 49 8.13 55.62 55.11
CA SER A 49 7.46 56.07 53.89
C SER A 49 8.14 55.51 52.63
N ALA A 50 9.47 55.53 52.57
CA ALA A 50 10.22 54.96 51.46
C ALA A 50 10.01 53.43 51.36
N HIS A 51 9.99 52.73 52.50
CA HIS A 51 9.69 51.29 52.51
C HIS A 51 8.25 51.01 52.04
N TRP A 52 7.27 51.80 52.47
CA TRP A 52 5.88 51.66 52.04
C TRP A 52 5.72 51.92 50.55
N GLU A 53 6.33 52.97 50.01
CA GLU A 53 6.31 53.28 48.59
C GLU A 53 6.90 52.14 47.76
N LYS A 54 8.02 51.56 48.19
CA LYS A 54 8.61 50.38 47.53
C LYS A 54 7.66 49.18 47.55
N LYS A 55 6.96 48.93 48.66
CA LYS A 55 5.97 47.85 48.74
C LYS A 55 4.77 48.12 47.83
N ARG A 56 4.31 49.38 47.77
CA ARG A 56 3.23 49.80 46.88
C ARG A 56 3.60 49.60 45.42
N THR A 57 4.80 50.00 44.99
CA THR A 57 5.24 49.79 43.59
C THR A 57 5.32 48.31 43.25
N SER A 58 5.92 47.48 44.11
CA SER A 58 5.97 46.03 43.88
C SER A 58 4.59 45.37 43.82
N LEU A 59 3.61 45.87 44.59
CA LEU A 59 2.24 45.36 44.55
C LEU A 59 1.52 45.75 43.25
N ILE A 60 1.76 46.96 42.74
CA ILE A 60 1.22 47.41 41.46
C ILE A 60 1.80 46.58 40.31
N GLU A 61 3.11 46.33 40.32
CA GLU A 61 3.76 45.47 39.33
C GLU A 61 3.15 44.06 39.34
N LEU A 62 2.96 43.47 40.53
CA LEU A 62 2.31 42.15 40.64
C LEU A 62 0.86 42.17 40.13
N GLN A 63 0.11 43.23 40.44
CA GLN A 63 -1.25 43.40 39.95
C GLN A 63 -1.29 43.49 38.42
N GLU A 64 -0.35 44.21 37.81
CA GLU A 64 -0.22 44.30 36.36
C GLU A 64 0.08 42.92 35.73
N GLN A 65 0.99 42.15 36.33
CA GLN A 65 1.26 40.77 35.87
C GLN A 65 0.01 39.88 35.99
N LEU A 66 -0.72 39.96 37.09
CA LEU A 66 -1.98 39.22 37.27
C LEU A 66 -3.06 39.62 36.25
N GLN A 67 -3.07 40.88 35.83
CA GLN A 67 -4.01 41.38 34.83
C GLN A 67 -3.73 40.83 33.42
N GLN A 68 -2.52 40.31 33.15
CA GLN A 68 -2.17 39.68 31.88
C GLN A 68 -2.61 38.21 31.80
N LEU A 69 -2.85 37.54 32.94
CA LEU A 69 -3.22 36.12 33.00
C LEU A 69 -4.47 35.76 32.17
N PRO A 70 -5.55 36.57 32.12
CA PRO A 70 -6.69 36.30 31.26
C PRO A 70 -6.34 36.28 29.76
N GLY A 71 -5.37 37.11 29.33
CA GLY A 71 -4.88 37.09 27.95
C GLY A 71 -4.18 35.77 27.62
N LEU A 72 -3.30 35.31 28.52
CA LEU A 72 -2.65 34.01 28.38
C LEU A 72 -3.67 32.85 28.34
N ILE A 73 -4.71 32.92 29.17
CA ILE A 73 -5.79 31.93 29.17
C ILE A 73 -6.51 31.92 27.81
N ALA A 74 -6.85 33.09 27.27
CA ALA A 74 -7.49 33.20 25.95
C ALA A 74 -6.60 32.64 24.83
N ASP A 75 -5.29 32.89 24.89
CA ASP A 75 -4.32 32.34 23.92
C ASP A 75 -4.24 30.81 24.02
N LEU A 76 -4.25 30.25 25.23
CA LEU A 76 -4.28 28.80 25.46
C LEU A 76 -5.59 28.16 24.97
N GLU A 77 -6.72 28.82 25.21
CA GLU A 77 -8.03 28.39 24.71
C GLU A 77 -8.06 28.41 23.17
N ALA A 78 -7.52 29.45 22.53
CA ALA A 78 -7.40 29.53 21.08
C ALA A 78 -6.48 28.44 20.51
N MET A 79 -5.33 28.19 21.14
CA MET A 79 -4.43 27.11 20.74
C MET A 79 -5.09 25.73 20.89
N THR A 80 -5.86 25.53 21.95
CA THR A 80 -6.63 24.30 22.17
C THR A 80 -7.70 24.14 21.09
N ALA A 81 -8.43 25.20 20.74
CA ALA A 81 -9.40 25.16 19.64
C ALA A 81 -8.73 24.81 18.29
N ASN A 82 -7.58 25.41 17.99
CA ASN A 82 -6.82 25.10 16.78
C ASN A 82 -6.34 23.64 16.75
N LEU A 83 -5.90 23.10 17.89
CA LEU A 83 -5.52 21.69 18.00
C LEU A 83 -6.72 20.78 17.72
N THR A 84 -7.88 21.04 18.32
CA THR A 84 -9.09 20.24 18.08
C THR A 84 -9.56 20.29 16.62
N HIS A 85 -9.44 21.45 15.97
CA HIS A 85 -9.72 21.57 14.53
C HIS A 85 -8.73 20.77 13.69
N LEU A 86 -7.44 20.82 14.04
CA LEU A 86 -6.40 20.08 13.34
C LEU A 86 -6.60 18.57 13.49
N GLU A 87 -6.94 18.09 14.69
CA GLU A 87 -7.30 16.68 14.95
C GLU A 87 -8.46 16.23 14.06
N ALA A 88 -9.54 17.02 13.99
CA ALA A 88 -10.68 16.72 13.10
C ALA A 88 -10.27 16.68 11.62
N SER A 89 -9.38 17.57 11.18
CA SER A 89 -8.89 17.58 9.80
C SER A 89 -8.01 16.36 9.48
N PHE A 90 -7.23 15.86 10.44
CA PHE A 90 -6.47 14.63 10.26
C PHE A 90 -7.39 13.42 10.17
N GLU A 91 -8.41 13.33 11.02
CA GLU A 91 -9.41 12.27 10.94
C GLU A 91 -10.13 12.28 9.58
N GLU A 92 -10.45 13.47 9.04
CA GLU A 92 -11.02 13.59 7.70
C GLU A 92 -10.06 13.06 6.62
N VAL A 93 -8.77 13.40 6.68
CA VAL A 93 -7.77 12.91 5.72
C VAL A 93 -7.59 11.40 5.82
N GLU A 94 -7.55 10.84 7.03
CA GLU A 94 -7.48 9.39 7.25
C GLU A 94 -8.67 8.66 6.63
N ASN A 95 -9.88 9.20 6.79
CA ASN A 95 -11.09 8.67 6.15
C ASN A 95 -11.00 8.72 4.62
N HIS A 96 -10.49 9.80 4.04
CA HIS A 96 -10.29 9.91 2.58
C HIS A 96 -9.25 8.92 2.06
N LEU A 97 -8.16 8.67 2.82
CA LEU A 97 -7.15 7.68 2.47
C LEU A 97 -7.72 6.26 2.50
N LEU A 98 -8.52 5.92 3.52
CA LEU A 98 -9.20 4.63 3.60
C LEU A 98 -10.12 4.41 2.39
N ASN A 99 -10.92 5.42 2.04
CA ASN A 99 -11.80 5.36 0.86
C ASN A 99 -11.02 5.20 -0.45
N LEU A 100 -9.84 5.84 -0.55
CA LEU A 100 -8.97 5.70 -1.72
C LEU A 100 -8.40 4.29 -1.82
N GLU A 101 -7.98 3.70 -0.69
CA GLU A 101 -7.49 2.32 -0.63
C GLU A 101 -8.58 1.33 -1.08
N ASP A 102 -9.80 1.49 -0.58
CA ASP A 102 -10.96 0.68 -0.98
C ASP A 102 -11.23 0.81 -2.49
N LEU A 103 -11.18 2.03 -3.03
CA LEU A 103 -11.41 2.27 -4.46
C LEU A 103 -10.30 1.65 -5.33
N CYS A 104 -9.04 1.72 -4.88
CA CYS A 104 -7.92 1.06 -5.56
C CYS A 104 -8.11 -0.45 -5.58
N GLY A 105 -8.47 -1.05 -4.44
CA GLY A 105 -8.75 -2.48 -4.33
C GLY A 105 -9.89 -2.92 -5.26
N GLN A 106 -10.95 -2.12 -5.37
CA GLN A 106 -12.04 -2.38 -6.32
C GLN A 106 -11.59 -2.29 -7.78
N CYS A 107 -10.77 -1.29 -8.13
CA CYS A 107 -10.25 -1.14 -9.49
C CYS A 107 -9.37 -2.33 -9.89
N ASP A 108 -8.50 -2.79 -8.99
CA ASP A 108 -7.65 -3.96 -9.24
C ASP A 108 -8.47 -5.24 -9.39
N LEU A 109 -9.50 -5.42 -8.56
CA LEU A 109 -10.41 -6.56 -8.66
C LEU A 109 -11.15 -6.57 -10.01
N GLU A 110 -11.70 -5.43 -10.44
CA GLU A 110 -12.37 -5.33 -11.74
C GLU A 110 -11.40 -5.56 -12.90
N ARG A 111 -10.18 -5.02 -12.81
CA ARG A 111 -9.12 -5.28 -13.81
C ARG A 111 -8.79 -6.77 -13.90
N TYR A 112 -8.68 -7.46 -12.76
CA TYR A 112 -8.42 -8.89 -12.72
C TYR A 112 -9.55 -9.70 -13.37
N LYS A 113 -10.81 -9.44 -12.98
CA LYS A 113 -11.98 -10.08 -13.58
C LYS A 113 -12.04 -9.86 -15.09
N HIS A 114 -11.78 -8.61 -15.53
CA HIS A 114 -11.78 -8.28 -16.95
C HIS A 114 -10.71 -9.05 -17.72
N MET A 115 -9.48 -9.10 -17.19
CA MET A 115 -8.38 -9.84 -17.80
C MET A 115 -8.69 -11.35 -17.89
N GLN A 116 -9.27 -11.95 -16.85
CA GLN A 116 -9.65 -13.36 -16.85
C GLN A 116 -10.77 -13.65 -17.87
N SER A 117 -11.78 -12.78 -17.94
CA SER A 117 -12.87 -12.86 -18.92
C SER A 117 -12.33 -12.79 -20.35
N GLN A 118 -11.43 -11.84 -20.62
CA GLN A 118 -10.77 -11.70 -21.92
C GLN A 118 -9.94 -12.92 -22.28
N HIS A 119 -9.17 -13.48 -21.33
CA HIS A 119 -8.40 -14.70 -21.56
C HIS A 119 -9.32 -15.88 -21.94
N LEU A 120 -10.45 -16.05 -21.22
CA LEU A 120 -11.42 -17.09 -21.52
C LEU A 120 -12.09 -16.90 -22.88
N GLU A 121 -12.45 -15.66 -23.24
CA GLU A 121 -13.02 -15.34 -24.55
C GLU A 121 -12.04 -15.64 -25.68
N ASN A 122 -10.78 -15.22 -25.53
CA ASN A 122 -9.72 -15.49 -26.48
C ASN A 122 -9.46 -17.00 -26.65
N TYR A 123 -9.42 -17.75 -25.55
CA TYR A 123 -9.28 -19.20 -25.59
C TYR A 123 -10.44 -19.87 -26.35
N LYS A 124 -11.69 -19.51 -26.02
CA LYS A 124 -12.89 -20.02 -26.73
C LYS A 124 -12.86 -19.66 -28.22
N LYS A 125 -12.40 -18.46 -28.57
CA LYS A 125 -12.23 -18.04 -29.97
C LYS A 125 -11.16 -18.86 -30.68
N ASN A 126 -10.02 -19.12 -30.04
CA ASN A 126 -8.95 -19.93 -30.63
C ASN A 126 -9.41 -21.37 -30.85
N LYS A 127 -10.09 -21.98 -29.88
CA LYS A 127 -10.63 -23.34 -30.00
C LYS A 127 -11.66 -23.46 -31.12
N ARG A 128 -12.53 -22.47 -31.30
CA ARG A 128 -13.47 -22.45 -32.44
C ARG A 128 -12.74 -22.41 -33.78
N LYS A 129 -11.67 -21.60 -33.89
CA LYS A 129 -10.85 -21.54 -35.11
C LYS A 129 -10.13 -22.86 -35.39
N GLU A 130 -9.52 -23.47 -34.37
CA GLU A 130 -8.87 -24.78 -34.50
C GLU A 130 -9.82 -25.88 -34.97
N LEU A 131 -11.07 -25.88 -34.46
CA LEU A 131 -12.10 -26.81 -34.90
C LEU A 131 -12.53 -26.56 -36.35
N GLU A 132 -12.68 -25.29 -36.75
CA GLU A 132 -13.01 -24.92 -38.12
C GLU A 132 -11.90 -25.32 -39.11
N THR A 133 -10.63 -25.14 -38.73
CA THR A 133 -9.49 -25.57 -39.56
C THR A 133 -9.41 -27.09 -39.66
N PHE A 134 -9.55 -27.82 -38.54
CA PHE A 134 -9.52 -29.29 -38.56
C PHE A 134 -10.65 -29.86 -39.41
N LYS A 135 -11.85 -29.26 -39.33
CA LYS A 135 -12.98 -29.64 -40.18
C LYS A 135 -12.67 -29.42 -41.66
N ALA A 136 -12.14 -28.26 -42.03
CA ALA A 136 -11.80 -27.95 -43.41
C ALA A 136 -10.69 -28.87 -43.96
N GLU A 137 -9.70 -29.21 -43.14
CA GLU A 137 -8.65 -30.17 -43.48
C GLU A 137 -9.23 -31.57 -43.72
N LEU A 138 -10.12 -32.04 -42.85
CA LEU A 138 -10.77 -33.34 -43.00
C LEU A 138 -11.68 -33.40 -44.25
N ASP A 139 -12.42 -32.33 -44.53
CA ASP A 139 -13.25 -32.21 -45.74
C ASP A 139 -12.39 -32.23 -47.02
N ALA A 140 -11.22 -31.56 -46.99
CA ALA A 140 -10.26 -31.57 -48.09
C ALA A 140 -9.61 -32.94 -48.28
N GLU A 141 -9.20 -33.60 -47.19
CA GLU A 141 -8.64 -34.96 -47.23
C GLU A 141 -9.66 -35.96 -47.78
N HIS A 142 -10.92 -35.88 -47.33
CA HIS A 142 -12.00 -36.72 -47.85
C HIS A 142 -12.20 -36.50 -49.36
N THR A 143 -12.27 -35.24 -49.81
CA THR A 143 -12.41 -34.90 -51.23
C THR A 143 -11.23 -35.42 -52.05
N GLN A 144 -10.00 -35.27 -51.54
CA GLN A 144 -8.80 -35.78 -52.19
C GLN A 144 -8.83 -37.31 -52.31
N LYS A 145 -9.22 -38.02 -51.25
CA LYS A 145 -9.31 -39.49 -51.24
C LYS A 145 -10.36 -40.02 -52.21
N VAL A 146 -11.50 -39.33 -52.33
CA VAL A 146 -12.53 -39.64 -53.32
C VAL A 146 -11.98 -39.49 -54.74
N LEU A 147 -11.28 -38.39 -55.04
CA LEU A 147 -10.65 -38.18 -56.35
C LEU A 147 -9.57 -39.22 -56.65
N GLU A 148 -8.76 -39.60 -55.67
CA GLU A 148 -7.72 -40.62 -55.83
C GLU A 148 -8.33 -42.01 -56.09
N MET A 149 -9.40 -42.35 -55.38
CA MET A 149 -10.17 -43.57 -55.63
C MET A 149 -10.77 -43.59 -57.05
N GLU A 150 -11.38 -42.47 -57.48
CA GLU A 150 -11.95 -42.35 -58.83
C GLU A 150 -10.86 -42.48 -59.90
N HIS A 151 -9.72 -41.79 -59.75
CA HIS A 151 -8.59 -41.91 -60.67
C HIS A 151 -8.06 -43.35 -60.72
N THR A 152 -7.91 -44.00 -59.56
CA THR A 152 -7.47 -45.39 -59.48
C THR A 152 -8.44 -46.33 -60.19
N GLN A 153 -9.75 -46.11 -60.03
CA GLN A 153 -10.78 -46.86 -60.74
C GLN A 153 -10.71 -46.63 -62.26
N GLN A 154 -10.57 -45.38 -62.71
CA GLN A 154 -10.43 -45.03 -64.13
C GLN A 154 -9.17 -45.65 -64.75
N LEU A 155 -8.03 -45.64 -64.04
CA LEU A 155 -6.79 -46.27 -64.49
C LEU A 155 -6.97 -47.77 -64.72
N LYS A 156 -7.62 -48.47 -63.78
CA LYS A 156 -7.94 -49.91 -63.92
C LYS A 156 -8.82 -50.19 -65.12
N LEU A 157 -9.85 -49.37 -65.36
CA LEU A 157 -10.73 -49.50 -66.54
C LEU A 157 -9.97 -49.27 -67.85
N LYS A 158 -9.08 -48.26 -67.88
CA LYS A 158 -8.26 -47.94 -69.06
C LYS A 158 -7.20 -49.00 -69.36
N GLU A 159 -6.55 -49.55 -68.34
CA GLU A 159 -5.61 -50.66 -68.49
C GLU A 159 -6.32 -51.90 -69.04
N ARG A 160 -7.51 -52.20 -68.51
CA ARG A 160 -8.35 -53.28 -69.02
C ARG A 160 -8.74 -53.06 -70.49
N GLN A 161 -9.13 -51.84 -70.87
CA GLN A 161 -9.41 -51.51 -72.26
C GLN A 161 -8.17 -51.75 -73.16
N LYS A 162 -6.99 -51.30 -72.71
CA LYS A 162 -5.73 -51.50 -73.45
C LYS A 162 -5.42 -52.99 -73.65
N PHE A 163 -5.65 -53.82 -72.63
CA PHE A 163 -5.43 -55.26 -72.73
C PHE A 163 -6.30 -55.90 -73.82
N PHE A 164 -7.56 -55.49 -73.94
CA PHE A 164 -8.44 -55.99 -75.02
C PHE A 164 -8.04 -55.48 -76.39
N GLU A 165 -7.64 -54.21 -76.50
CA GLU A 165 -7.17 -53.64 -77.75
C GLU A 165 -5.92 -54.37 -78.25
N GLU A 166 -4.97 -54.66 -77.36
CA GLU A 166 -3.76 -55.42 -77.69
C GLU A 166 -4.08 -56.86 -78.11
N ALA A 167 -5.01 -57.52 -77.44
CA ALA A 167 -5.48 -58.85 -77.84
C ALA A 167 -6.13 -58.83 -79.24
N PHE A 168 -6.94 -57.80 -79.54
CA PHE A 168 -7.56 -57.64 -80.86
C PHE A 168 -6.52 -57.36 -81.94
N GLN A 169 -5.53 -56.51 -81.65
CA GLN A 169 -4.44 -56.20 -82.57
C GLN A 169 -3.64 -57.46 -82.90
N GLN A 170 -3.34 -58.30 -81.89
CA GLN A 170 -2.69 -59.60 -82.09
C GLN A 170 -3.53 -60.52 -82.99
N ASP A 171 -4.83 -60.61 -82.74
CA ASP A 171 -5.76 -61.41 -83.57
C ASP A 171 -5.76 -60.91 -85.04
N MET A 172 -5.76 -59.59 -85.24
CA MET A 172 -5.73 -58.96 -86.57
C MET A 172 -4.39 -59.20 -87.28
N GLU A 173 -3.26 -59.08 -86.59
CA GLU A 173 -1.93 -59.39 -87.12
C GLU A 173 -1.79 -60.87 -87.48
N GLN A 174 -2.37 -61.75 -86.67
CA GLN A 174 -2.42 -63.18 -86.94
C GLN A 174 -3.24 -63.48 -88.19
N TYR A 175 -4.40 -62.84 -88.37
CA TYR A 175 -5.22 -62.97 -89.58
C TYR A 175 -4.46 -62.53 -90.83
N LEU A 176 -3.83 -61.36 -90.78
CA LEU A 176 -3.05 -60.84 -91.91
C LEU A 176 -1.84 -61.71 -92.25
N SER A 177 -1.24 -62.36 -91.25
CA SER A 177 -0.08 -63.24 -91.43
C SER A 177 -0.43 -64.65 -91.91
N ALA A 178 -1.53 -65.24 -91.40
CA ALA A 178 -1.90 -66.64 -91.67
C ALA A 178 -3.00 -66.81 -92.74
N GLY A 179 -3.76 -65.76 -93.08
CA GLY A 179 -4.84 -65.78 -94.06
C GLY A 179 -6.18 -66.34 -93.58
N TYR A 180 -6.29 -66.75 -92.31
CA TYR A 180 -7.52 -67.22 -91.66
C TYR A 180 -7.45 -66.94 -90.16
N LEU A 181 -8.60 -66.65 -89.52
CA LEU A 181 -8.68 -66.35 -88.08
C LEU A 181 -9.05 -67.62 -87.30
N GLN A 182 -8.23 -68.04 -86.33
CA GLN A 182 -8.54 -69.18 -85.46
C GLN A 182 -9.47 -68.73 -84.32
N ILE A 183 -10.78 -68.66 -84.61
CA ILE A 183 -11.79 -68.27 -83.60
C ILE A 183 -12.19 -69.46 -82.72
N ALA A 184 -11.93 -70.69 -83.15
CA ALA A 184 -12.33 -71.89 -82.42
C ALA A 184 -11.13 -72.53 -81.70
N GLU A 185 -11.33 -72.80 -80.41
CA GLU A 185 -10.68 -73.89 -79.64
C GLU A 185 -9.59 -73.54 -78.59
N ARG A 186 -9.36 -72.26 -78.23
CA ARG A 186 -8.56 -71.97 -77.01
C ARG A 186 -9.09 -70.82 -76.15
N ARG A 187 -10.35 -70.90 -75.73
CA ARG A 187 -10.83 -70.20 -74.54
C ARG A 187 -11.86 -71.07 -73.82
N GLU A 188 -11.52 -71.54 -72.63
CA GLU A 188 -12.56 -71.83 -71.63
C GLU A 188 -13.42 -70.56 -71.50
N PRO A 189 -14.75 -70.69 -71.31
CA PRO A 189 -15.64 -69.53 -71.27
C PRO A 189 -15.03 -68.48 -70.35
N MET A 190 -14.69 -67.32 -70.91
CA MET A 190 -14.32 -66.19 -70.08
C MET A 190 -15.55 -65.89 -69.24
N GLY A 191 -15.50 -66.30 -67.97
CA GLY A 191 -16.55 -66.02 -67.00
C GLY A 191 -16.89 -64.54 -67.08
N SER A 192 -18.19 -64.26 -67.19
CA SER A 192 -18.78 -62.93 -67.31
C SER A 192 -17.86 -61.81 -66.85
N MET A 193 -17.28 -61.07 -67.80
CA MET A 193 -16.57 -59.83 -67.50
C MET A 193 -17.54 -58.65 -67.29
N SER A 194 -18.84 -58.94 -67.28
CA SER A 194 -19.91 -58.02 -66.93
C SER A 194 -20.28 -58.21 -65.47
N SER A 195 -19.53 -57.56 -64.59
CA SER A 195 -20.03 -57.12 -63.30
C SER A 195 -19.19 -55.92 -62.88
N MET A 196 -19.74 -54.72 -63.09
CA MET A 196 -19.48 -53.63 -62.16
C MET A 196 -20.04 -54.14 -60.83
N GLU A 197 -19.24 -54.88 -60.07
CA GLU A 197 -19.56 -55.20 -58.69
C GLU A 197 -19.49 -53.87 -57.94
N VAL A 198 -20.62 -53.16 -57.96
CA VAL A 198 -20.95 -52.19 -56.93
C VAL A 198 -20.81 -52.99 -55.64
N ASN A 199 -19.81 -52.68 -54.81
CA ASN A 199 -19.73 -53.25 -53.47
C ASN A 199 -20.93 -52.72 -52.67
N ILE A 200 -22.11 -53.30 -52.90
CA ILE A 200 -23.35 -53.05 -52.17
C ILE A 200 -23.12 -53.41 -50.69
N ASP A 201 -22.29 -54.43 -50.43
CA ASP A 201 -21.95 -54.94 -49.11
C ASP A 201 -21.13 -53.95 -48.24
N LEU A 202 -20.48 -52.92 -48.83
CA LEU A 202 -19.82 -51.86 -48.05
C LEU A 202 -20.76 -50.66 -47.78
N LEU A 203 -21.77 -50.47 -48.62
CA LEU A 203 -22.75 -49.39 -48.46
C LEU A 203 -23.72 -49.69 -47.32
N GLU A 204 -24.03 -50.97 -47.08
CA GLU A 204 -24.88 -51.44 -45.96
C GLU A 204 -24.19 -51.30 -44.58
N GLN A 205 -22.85 -51.13 -44.53
CA GLN A 205 -22.11 -50.91 -43.27
C GLN A 205 -21.90 -49.42 -42.93
N MET A 206 -22.51 -48.52 -43.71
CA MET A 206 -22.46 -47.07 -43.50
C MET A 206 -23.73 -46.52 -42.85
N ASP A 207 -24.58 -47.40 -42.29
CA ASP A 207 -25.60 -46.98 -41.32
C ASP A 207 -24.89 -46.32 -40.15
N LEU A 208 -25.06 -45.00 -40.10
CA LEU A 208 -24.67 -44.10 -39.03
C LEU A 208 -24.85 -44.79 -37.68
N MET A 209 -23.75 -45.15 -37.02
CA MET A 209 -23.67 -44.94 -35.59
C MET A 209 -23.91 -43.44 -35.40
N ASP A 210 -25.15 -43.10 -35.06
CA ASP A 210 -25.54 -41.79 -34.57
C ASP A 210 -24.79 -41.56 -33.24
N VAL A 211 -23.51 -41.17 -33.34
CA VAL A 211 -22.67 -40.76 -32.20
C VAL A 211 -23.02 -39.35 -31.79
N SER A 212 -24.31 -39.12 -31.53
CA SER A 212 -24.74 -38.18 -30.51
C SER A 212 -25.00 -38.99 -29.24
N ASP A 213 -23.93 -39.55 -28.68
CA ASP A 213 -23.95 -40.21 -27.36
C ASP A 213 -24.06 -39.12 -26.28
N GLN A 214 -25.22 -38.47 -26.24
CA GLN A 214 -25.55 -37.34 -25.36
C GLN A 214 -25.39 -37.74 -23.88
N GLU A 215 -25.53 -39.02 -23.58
CA GLU A 215 -25.33 -39.61 -22.25
C GLU A 215 -23.86 -39.56 -21.80
N ALA A 216 -22.90 -39.76 -22.71
CA ALA A 216 -21.47 -39.65 -22.40
C ALA A 216 -21.04 -38.20 -22.12
N LEU A 217 -21.64 -37.23 -22.81
CA LEU A 217 -21.40 -35.80 -22.58
C LEU A 217 -21.99 -35.34 -21.23
N ASP A 218 -23.17 -35.83 -20.85
CA ASP A 218 -23.78 -35.51 -19.55
C ASP A 218 -22.98 -36.09 -18.38
N VAL A 219 -22.40 -37.29 -18.50
CA VAL A 219 -21.51 -37.84 -17.47
C VAL A 219 -20.24 -37.00 -17.32
N PHE A 220 -19.66 -36.52 -18.43
CA PHE A 220 -18.46 -35.68 -18.38
C PHE A 220 -18.73 -34.29 -17.77
N LEU A 221 -19.88 -33.67 -18.07
CA LEU A 221 -20.27 -32.38 -17.52
C LEU A 221 -20.71 -32.47 -16.04
N ASN A 222 -21.32 -33.59 -15.64
CA ASN A 222 -21.80 -33.79 -14.27
C ASN A 222 -20.76 -34.41 -13.31
N SER A 223 -19.68 -35.01 -13.82
CA SER A 223 -18.64 -35.66 -12.98
C SER A 223 -17.58 -34.69 -12.43
N GLY A 224 -17.72 -33.38 -12.67
CA GLY A 224 -16.86 -32.33 -12.13
C GLY A 224 -17.39 -31.65 -10.87
N GLY A 225 -18.25 -32.32 -10.09
CA GLY A 225 -18.93 -31.74 -8.94
C GLY A 225 -19.44 -32.76 -7.91
N GLU A 226 -18.53 -33.53 -7.30
CA GLU A 226 -18.59 -33.69 -5.85
C GLU A 226 -18.05 -32.37 -5.29
N ASP A 227 -18.84 -31.48 -4.68
CA ASP A 227 -19.62 -31.66 -3.45
C ASP A 227 -20.98 -30.92 -3.49
N ASN A 228 -21.97 -31.47 -2.78
CA ASN A 228 -23.33 -30.95 -2.51
C ASN A 228 -24.43 -31.32 -3.51
N THR A 229 -24.75 -32.60 -3.56
CA THR A 229 -26.09 -33.08 -3.94
C THR A 229 -27.07 -32.76 -2.81
N VAL A 230 -27.78 -31.63 -2.91
CA VAL A 230 -29.08 -31.47 -2.24
C VAL A 230 -30.15 -31.68 -3.30
N LEU A 231 -30.66 -32.90 -3.37
CA LEU A 231 -31.93 -33.18 -4.02
C LEU A 231 -33.02 -32.44 -3.25
N SER A 232 -33.75 -31.58 -3.96
CA SER A 232 -34.98 -30.96 -3.48
C SER A 232 -36.07 -32.02 -3.24
N PRO A 233 -36.85 -31.88 -2.16
CA PRO A 233 -38.26 -32.19 -2.26
C PRO A 233 -39.11 -30.98 -1.90
N VAL A 234 -40.06 -30.75 -2.79
CA VAL A 234 -41.27 -29.94 -2.68
C VAL A 234 -41.97 -30.12 -1.33
N LEU A 235 -42.23 -29.05 -0.60
CA LEU A 235 -43.52 -28.65 0.01
C LEU A 235 -43.32 -27.51 1.05
N GLY A 236 -44.33 -26.65 1.12
CA GLY A 236 -44.36 -25.40 1.88
C GLY A 236 -44.51 -25.52 3.42
N PRO A 237 -44.91 -24.43 4.08
CA PRO A 237 -44.24 -23.87 5.26
C PRO A 237 -44.86 -24.33 6.58
N GLU A 238 -44.04 -24.43 7.63
CA GLU A 238 -44.29 -23.88 8.98
C GLU A 238 -43.34 -24.46 10.04
N LEU A 239 -42.84 -23.52 10.86
CA LEU A 239 -42.51 -23.63 12.29
C LEU A 239 -41.40 -24.56 12.80
N SER A 240 -40.58 -23.91 13.64
CA SER A 240 -40.22 -24.30 15.01
C SER A 240 -38.82 -24.86 15.25
N ILE A 241 -38.04 -24.00 15.94
CA ILE A 241 -37.22 -24.31 17.13
C ILE A 241 -36.09 -25.36 16.94
N GLY A 242 -34.86 -24.83 16.95
CA GLY A 242 -33.93 -25.14 18.03
C GLY A 242 -32.87 -26.22 17.82
N GLN A 243 -31.63 -25.78 18.01
CA GLN A 243 -30.45 -26.52 18.50
C GLN A 243 -29.58 -27.25 17.47
N SER A 244 -28.45 -26.65 17.12
CA SER A 244 -27.16 -27.05 17.72
C SER A 244 -26.07 -26.01 17.44
N GLU A 245 -25.39 -25.66 18.52
CA GLU A 245 -24.33 -24.66 18.67
C GLU A 245 -22.96 -25.31 18.40
N VAL A 246 -22.13 -24.71 17.56
CA VAL A 246 -20.67 -24.94 17.53
C VAL A 246 -19.99 -23.59 17.34
N THR A 247 -19.30 -23.17 18.41
CA THR A 247 -18.49 -21.95 18.50
C THR A 247 -17.04 -22.35 18.23
N LEU A 248 -16.38 -21.71 17.26
CA LEU A 248 -14.95 -21.89 16.99
C LEU A 248 -14.18 -20.65 17.45
N GLN A 249 -13.30 -20.84 18.42
CA GLN A 249 -12.44 -19.82 19.03
C GLN A 249 -11.00 -19.94 18.50
N VAL A 250 -10.37 -18.79 18.26
CA VAL A 250 -9.07 -18.59 17.60
C VAL A 250 -7.89 -18.71 18.60
N PRO A 251 -6.72 -19.31 18.23
CA PRO A 251 -5.52 -19.34 19.09
C PRO A 251 -4.55 -18.15 18.94
N ASP A 252 -3.96 -17.75 20.07
CA ASP A 252 -2.98 -16.66 20.34
C ASP A 252 -1.51 -17.16 20.25
N PRO A 253 -0.48 -16.33 19.95
CA PRO A 253 0.88 -16.78 19.69
C PRO A 253 1.83 -16.50 20.86
N SER A 254 2.03 -17.48 21.74
CA SER A 254 3.22 -17.53 22.59
C SER A 254 3.34 -18.87 23.29
N GLU A 255 4.20 -19.77 22.80
CA GLU A 255 4.87 -20.85 23.55
C GLU A 255 5.71 -21.73 22.60
N PHE A 256 6.94 -21.32 22.30
CA PHE A 256 7.97 -22.29 21.92
C PHE A 256 9.26 -21.97 22.69
N ARG A 257 9.34 -22.53 23.90
CA ARG A 257 10.58 -22.62 24.68
C ARG A 257 10.97 -24.08 24.85
N ALA A 258 12.24 -24.32 24.54
CA ALA A 258 13.12 -25.41 24.93
C ALA A 258 13.10 -26.71 24.11
N LYS A 259 14.16 -26.89 23.30
CA LYS A 259 15.17 -27.96 23.47
C LYS A 259 16.49 -27.56 22.79
N LEU A 260 17.56 -27.42 23.58
CA LEU A 260 18.95 -27.24 23.15
C LEU A 260 19.51 -28.51 22.49
N PRO A 261 20.55 -28.34 21.65
CA PRO A 261 21.80 -29.08 21.87
C PRO A 261 22.99 -28.12 22.08
N THR A 262 23.86 -28.49 23.02
CA THR A 262 25.12 -27.85 23.38
C THR A 262 26.24 -28.34 22.46
N LEU A 263 27.01 -27.45 21.82
CA LEU A 263 28.45 -27.63 21.54
C LEU A 263 29.11 -26.25 21.39
N SER A 264 30.17 -26.05 22.17
CA SER A 264 31.07 -24.87 22.16
C SER A 264 31.95 -24.81 20.92
N SER A 265 32.32 -23.61 20.46
CA SER A 265 33.73 -23.20 20.34
C SER A 265 33.86 -21.73 19.97
N ALA A 266 34.79 -21.06 20.64
CA ALA A 266 35.16 -19.66 20.52
C ALA A 266 35.71 -19.27 19.14
N SER A 267 35.57 -17.99 18.79
CA SER A 267 36.48 -17.30 17.86
C SER A 267 36.80 -15.91 18.42
N PRO A 268 38.08 -15.50 18.47
CA PRO A 268 38.47 -14.14 18.77
C PRO A 268 38.70 -13.36 17.46
N ASP A 269 38.35 -12.09 17.50
CA ASP A 269 38.75 -11.04 16.56
C ASP A 269 40.27 -10.76 16.72
N PRO A 270 40.99 -10.44 15.63
CA PRO A 270 41.75 -9.19 15.67
C PRO A 270 41.87 -8.43 14.34
N ALA A 271 42.16 -7.14 14.51
CA ALA A 271 42.33 -6.11 13.50
C ALA A 271 43.60 -6.19 12.61
N THR A 272 43.54 -5.39 11.53
CA THR A 272 44.59 -4.57 10.86
C THR A 272 45.26 -5.05 9.54
N GLN A 273 45.24 -4.11 8.55
CA GLN A 273 46.16 -3.84 7.40
C GLN A 273 45.85 -4.38 5.98
N ASP A 274 45.30 -3.49 5.12
CA ASP A 274 45.75 -2.94 3.78
C ASP A 274 46.76 -3.72 2.89
N PRO A 275 46.98 -3.33 1.60
CA PRO A 275 46.13 -3.19 0.40
C PRO A 275 46.64 -4.09 -0.78
N SER A 276 45.97 -4.12 -1.95
CA SER A 276 46.57 -4.13 -3.33
C SER A 276 45.72 -4.86 -4.41
N GLU A 277 45.62 -4.17 -5.56
CA GLU A 277 45.35 -4.63 -6.96
C GLU A 277 44.03 -5.36 -7.27
N GLY A 278 43.23 -5.00 -8.28
CA GLY A 278 43.45 -4.21 -9.49
C GLY A 278 42.55 -4.83 -10.57
N GLY A 279 41.64 -4.07 -11.18
CA GLY A 279 40.71 -4.61 -12.19
C GLY A 279 39.66 -3.60 -12.70
N GLU A 280 40.13 -2.65 -13.50
CA GLU A 280 39.52 -2.03 -14.70
C GLU A 280 38.02 -1.65 -14.81
N SER A 281 37.81 -0.40 -15.25
CA SER A 281 36.59 0.42 -15.41
C SER A 281 35.84 0.15 -16.76
N PRO A 282 34.65 0.75 -17.02
CA PRO A 282 34.63 2.12 -17.55
C PRO A 282 33.49 3.05 -17.08
N VAL A 283 33.92 4.24 -16.65
CA VAL A 283 33.44 5.62 -16.93
C VAL A 283 32.17 5.79 -17.80
N VAL A 284 31.18 6.51 -17.25
CA VAL A 284 30.21 7.33 -18.00
C VAL A 284 30.16 8.73 -17.36
N GLN A 285 30.24 9.76 -18.19
CA GLN A 285 30.44 11.17 -17.84
C GLN A 285 29.15 11.88 -17.39
N SER A 286 29.39 12.98 -16.67
CA SER A 286 28.51 13.96 -16.04
C SER A 286 27.37 14.56 -16.89
N ASP A 287 26.37 15.10 -16.19
CA ASP A 287 25.87 16.45 -16.49
C ASP A 287 25.79 17.27 -15.19
N GLU A 288 26.20 18.53 -15.29
CA GLU A 288 26.26 19.52 -14.20
C GLU A 288 25.06 20.46 -14.28
N GLU A 289 24.54 20.91 -13.14
CA GLU A 289 23.92 22.24 -13.06
C GLU A 289 24.18 22.79 -11.65
N GLY A 290 25.18 23.66 -11.56
CA GLY A 290 25.44 24.48 -10.40
C GLY A 290 24.61 25.75 -10.47
N VAL A 291 23.81 26.03 -9.44
CA VAL A 291 23.23 27.35 -9.19
C VAL A 291 23.90 27.94 -7.96
N GLU A 292 24.73 28.95 -8.22
CA GLU A 292 25.35 29.84 -7.24
C GLU A 292 24.27 30.58 -6.43
N VAL A 293 24.45 30.65 -5.11
CA VAL A 293 23.92 31.77 -4.33
C VAL A 293 25.03 32.28 -3.42
N ASP A 294 25.70 33.32 -3.86
CA ASP A 294 26.50 34.20 -3.02
C ASP A 294 25.61 34.86 -1.98
N THR A 295 25.96 34.74 -0.70
CA THR A 295 25.62 35.74 0.32
C THR A 295 26.72 35.76 1.37
N ALA A 296 27.81 36.43 1.03
CA ALA A 296 28.79 36.91 2.00
C ALA A 296 28.22 38.15 2.70
N LEU A 297 28.04 38.10 4.03
CA LEU A 297 28.22 39.23 4.97
C LEU A 297 27.89 38.81 6.42
N ALA A 298 28.91 38.48 7.20
CA ALA A 298 29.04 38.82 8.63
C ALA A 298 30.34 38.24 9.20
N THR A 299 31.46 38.87 8.88
CA THR A 299 32.69 38.77 9.68
C THR A 299 32.75 39.92 10.67
N LEU A 300 32.96 39.56 11.94
CA LEU A 300 33.76 40.27 12.94
C LEU A 300 33.20 41.55 13.57
N HIS A 301 32.85 41.43 14.86
CA HIS A 301 33.39 42.31 15.91
C HIS A 301 33.70 41.48 17.15
N THR A 302 34.95 41.04 17.25
CA THR A 302 35.65 40.90 18.52
C THR A 302 36.23 42.28 18.84
N ASP A 303 35.87 42.86 19.98
CA ASP A 303 36.73 43.87 20.60
C ASP A 303 36.63 43.74 22.13
N ASP A 304 37.81 43.64 22.72
CA ASP A 304 38.09 43.66 24.15
C ASP A 304 37.79 45.05 24.72
N SER A 305 37.40 45.14 26.00
CA SER A 305 37.92 46.15 26.93
C SER A 305 37.44 45.90 28.37
N ASP A 306 38.42 45.71 29.24
CA ASP A 306 38.39 45.86 30.70
C ASP A 306 37.50 47.01 31.19
N SER A 307 36.69 46.74 32.22
CA SER A 307 36.48 47.57 33.43
C SER A 307 35.65 46.82 34.48
#